data_AF-A0A9D8CM30-F1
#
_entry.id   AF-A0A9D8CM30-F1
#
_cell.length_a   1.000
_cell.length_b   1.000
_cell.length_c   1.000
_cell.angle_alpha   90.00
_cell.angle_beta   90.00
_cell.angle_gamma   90.00
#
_symmetry.space_group_name_H-M   'P 1'
#
loop_
_entity.id
_entity.type
_entity.pdbx_description
1 polymer ?
#
loop_
_entity_poly.entity_id
_entity_poly.type
_entity_poly.pdbx_seq_one_letter_code
_entity_poly.pdbx_strand_id
1 'polypeptide(L)'
;MPTLYVARSQSFEKWAAEVGLTKHVLKVGVAEGDPAEAVEALNAQSYAGSNDWKVLKKRAAEDIEESAIIERLARRENMVDPKYYPRLRGATGIYKIKLANVQNVRVR
;
A
#
# COMPACT_ATOMS: atom_id res chain seq x y z
N MET A 1 -4.07 0.43 -19.21
CA MET A 1 -3.05 1.41 -18.76
C MET A 1 -2.72 1.10 -17.31
N PRO A 2 -1.44 1.11 -16.91
CA PRO A 2 -1.06 0.88 -15.52
C PRO A 2 -1.52 2.04 -14.65
N THR A 3 -2.22 1.73 -13.57
CA THR A 3 -2.69 2.70 -12.59
C THR A 3 -2.02 2.41 -11.26
N LEU A 4 -1.22 3.35 -10.78
CA LEU A 4 -0.68 3.30 -9.44
C LEU A 4 -1.81 3.54 -8.46
N TYR A 5 -1.89 2.72 -7.43
CA TYR A 5 -2.84 2.92 -6.35
C TYR A 5 -2.20 2.77 -4.97
N VAL A 6 -2.82 3.48 -4.04
CA VAL A 6 -2.55 3.38 -2.62
C VAL A 6 -3.82 2.88 -1.96
N ALA A 7 -3.72 1.85 -1.16
CA ALA A 7 -4.81 1.28 -0.40
C ALA A 7 -4.51 1.26 1.10
N ARG A 8 -5.57 1.40 1.91
CA ARG A 8 -5.50 1.28 3.37
C ARG A 8 -6.44 0.21 3.87
N SER A 9 -6.13 -0.36 5.03
CA SER A 9 -7.00 -1.27 5.76
C SER A 9 -6.97 -0.88 7.23
N GLN A 10 -8.13 -0.71 7.86
CA GLN A 10 -8.20 -0.32 9.27
C GLN A 10 -7.79 -1.48 10.17
N SER A 11 -8.19 -2.70 9.81
CA SER A 11 -7.78 -3.91 10.53
C SER A 11 -6.26 -4.10 10.49
N PHE A 12 -5.64 -3.78 9.36
CA PHE A 12 -4.20 -3.86 9.17
C PHE A 12 -3.45 -2.75 9.93
N GLU A 13 -3.94 -1.51 9.90
CA GLU A 13 -3.36 -0.39 10.67
C GLU A 13 -3.37 -0.68 12.18
N LYS A 14 -4.44 -1.31 12.68
CA LYS A 14 -4.55 -1.73 14.09
C LYS A 14 -3.53 -2.81 14.42
N TRP A 15 -3.47 -3.87 13.62
CA TRP A 15 -2.47 -4.93 13.81
C TRP A 15 -1.05 -4.40 13.74
N ALA A 16 -0.75 -3.51 12.78
CA ALA A 16 0.56 -2.89 12.65
C ALA A 16 0.96 -2.20 13.96
N ALA A 17 0.05 -1.41 14.56
CA ALA A 17 0.31 -0.79 15.85
C ALA A 17 0.56 -1.79 16.99
N GLU A 18 -0.17 -2.92 17.02
CA GLU A 18 -0.01 -3.97 18.02
C GLU A 18 1.36 -4.66 17.94
N VAL A 19 1.93 -4.80 16.73
CA VAL A 19 3.26 -5.41 16.52
C VAL A 19 4.42 -4.41 16.54
N GLY A 20 4.19 -3.20 17.06
CA GLY A 20 5.22 -2.16 17.19
C GLY A 20 5.55 -1.43 15.89
N LEU A 21 4.73 -1.57 14.84
CA LEU A 21 4.77 -0.71 13.66
C LEU A 21 3.98 0.59 13.90
N THR A 22 4.09 1.52 12.97
CA THR A 22 3.27 2.75 12.97
C THR A 22 1.84 2.46 12.54
N LYS A 23 0.86 3.27 12.95
CA LYS A 23 -0.52 3.22 12.41
C LYS A 23 -0.64 3.71 10.96
N HIS A 24 0.43 4.26 10.40
CA HIS A 24 0.47 4.80 9.04
C HIS A 24 1.11 3.79 8.08
N VAL A 25 0.48 2.62 7.94
CA VAL A 25 0.93 1.61 6.98
C VAL A 25 -0.06 1.51 5.85
N LEU A 26 0.43 1.68 4.62
CA LEU A 26 -0.39 1.63 3.41
C LEU A 26 0.14 0.55 2.48
N LYS A 27 -0.76 -0.03 1.69
CA LYS A 27 -0.41 -0.85 0.54
C LYS A 27 -0.24 0.07 -0.65
N VAL A 28 0.86 -0.06 -1.36
CA VAL A 28 1.05 0.53 -2.69
C VAL A 28 1.16 -0.60 -3.69
N GLY A 29 0.52 -0.44 -4.84
CA GLY A 29 0.56 -1.39 -5.94
C GLY A 29 0.26 -0.73 -7.27
N VAL A 30 0.55 -1.46 -8.34
CA VAL A 30 0.15 -1.10 -9.70
C VAL A 30 -0.95 -2.07 -10.11
N ALA A 31 -1.99 -1.55 -10.74
CA ALA A 31 -3.07 -2.32 -11.34
C ALA A 31 -3.09 -2.08 -12.85
N GLU A 32 -3.24 -3.12 -13.64
CA GLU A 32 -3.56 -2.97 -15.06
C GLU A 32 -5.06 -2.68 -15.19
N GLY A 33 -5.44 -1.39 -15.32
CA GLY A 33 -6.84 -0.99 -15.37
C GLY A 33 -7.33 -0.30 -14.09
N ASP A 34 -8.53 -0.66 -13.61
CA ASP A 34 -9.14 -0.02 -12.43
C ASP A 34 -8.58 -0.60 -11.12
N PRO A 35 -7.95 0.23 -10.27
CA PRO A 35 -7.49 -0.22 -8.95
C PRO A 35 -8.57 -0.75 -8.01
N ALA A 36 -9.84 -0.45 -8.26
CA ALA A 36 -10.94 -1.01 -7.47
C ALA A 36 -10.96 -2.54 -7.56
N GLU A 37 -10.85 -3.09 -8.78
CA GLU A 37 -10.82 -4.53 -9.04
C GLU A 37 -9.58 -5.18 -8.38
N ALA A 38 -8.43 -4.52 -8.45
CA ALA A 38 -7.22 -5.00 -7.79
C ALA A 38 -7.40 -5.08 -6.27
N VAL A 39 -8.02 -4.07 -5.65
CA VAL A 39 -8.28 -4.06 -4.21
C VAL A 39 -9.35 -5.09 -3.81
N GLU A 40 -10.37 -5.30 -4.64
CA GLU A 40 -11.34 -6.39 -4.44
C GLU A 40 -10.66 -7.76 -4.45
N ALA A 41 -9.73 -7.99 -5.39
CA ALA A 41 -8.93 -9.21 -5.42
C ALA A 41 -8.07 -9.37 -4.16
N LEU A 42 -7.46 -8.28 -3.65
CA LEU A 42 -6.72 -8.31 -2.37
C LEU A 42 -7.65 -8.70 -1.21
N ASN A 43 -8.87 -8.18 -1.19
CA ASN A 43 -9.85 -8.47 -0.15
C ASN A 43 -10.32 -9.92 -0.20
N ALA A 44 -10.63 -10.43 -1.39
CA ALA A 44 -11.01 -11.81 -1.61
C ALA A 44 -9.91 -12.80 -1.15
N GLN A 45 -8.64 -12.44 -1.36
CA GLN A 45 -7.49 -13.24 -0.96
C GLN A 45 -7.08 -13.06 0.51
N SER A 46 -7.76 -12.19 1.27
CA SER A 46 -7.36 -11.81 2.63
C SER A 46 -5.88 -11.39 2.69
N TYR A 47 -5.46 -10.56 1.74
CA TYR A 47 -4.07 -10.16 1.56
C TYR A 47 -3.48 -9.56 2.85
N ALA A 48 -2.28 -10.02 3.23
CA ALA A 48 -1.61 -9.67 4.48
C ALA A 48 -2.46 -9.92 5.76
N GLY A 49 -3.40 -10.86 5.67
CA GLY A 49 -4.32 -11.19 6.76
C GLY A 49 -5.41 -10.15 7.00
N SER A 50 -5.74 -9.35 5.99
CA SER A 50 -6.78 -8.33 6.01
C SER A 50 -7.61 -8.35 4.72
N ASN A 51 -8.91 -8.06 4.84
CA ASN A 51 -9.89 -8.12 3.75
C ASN A 51 -10.76 -6.86 3.65
N ASP A 52 -10.35 -5.78 4.33
CA ASP A 52 -11.00 -4.48 4.37
C ASP A 52 -10.15 -3.40 3.70
N TRP A 53 -9.33 -3.79 2.72
CA TRP A 53 -8.54 -2.87 1.90
C TRP A 53 -9.47 -1.95 1.09
N LYS A 54 -9.12 -0.66 1.07
CA LYS A 54 -9.83 0.38 0.33
C LYS A 54 -8.83 1.26 -0.40
N VAL A 55 -9.09 1.52 -1.69
CA VAL A 55 -8.31 2.49 -2.47
C VAL A 55 -8.45 3.86 -1.82
N LEU A 56 -7.32 4.44 -1.42
CA LEU A 56 -7.22 5.82 -0.94
C LEU A 56 -6.98 6.79 -2.09
N LYS A 57 -6.07 6.43 -2.99
CA LYS A 57 -5.66 7.29 -4.09
C LYS A 57 -5.27 6.40 -5.26
N LYS A 58 -5.64 6.83 -6.46
CA LYS A 58 -5.18 6.25 -7.72
C LYS A 58 -4.64 7.33 -8.62
N ARG A 59 -3.66 6.98 -9.45
CA ARG A 59 -3.07 7.86 -10.45
C ARG A 59 -2.68 7.02 -11.65
N ALA A 60 -3.10 7.45 -12.84
CA ALA A 60 -2.61 6.85 -14.08
C ALA A 60 -1.08 7.00 -14.12
N ALA A 61 -0.37 5.90 -14.33
CA ALA A 61 1.06 5.91 -14.61
C ALA A 61 1.24 6.14 -16.11
N GLU A 62 0.84 7.32 -16.57
CA GLU A 62 1.15 7.81 -17.92
C GLU A 62 2.67 8.05 -17.96
N ASP A 63 3.38 7.22 -18.72
CA ASP A 63 4.81 7.33 -19.06
C ASP A 63 5.84 7.16 -17.92
N ILE A 64 5.51 6.45 -16.84
CA ILE A 64 6.50 6.11 -15.81
C ILE A 64 6.42 4.61 -15.49
N GLU A 65 7.52 3.90 -15.71
CA GLU A 65 7.62 2.48 -15.38
C GLU A 65 7.41 2.21 -13.88
N GLU A 66 6.75 1.10 -13.58
CA GLU A 66 6.47 0.61 -12.23
C GLU A 66 7.73 0.60 -11.35
N SER A 67 8.86 0.17 -11.92
CA SER A 67 10.17 0.15 -11.29
C SER A 67 10.60 1.53 -10.78
N ALA A 68 10.44 2.60 -11.58
CA ALA A 68 10.86 3.95 -11.23
C ALA A 68 9.95 4.61 -10.17
N ILE A 69 8.66 4.26 -10.16
CA ILE A 69 7.72 4.70 -9.12
C ILE A 69 8.04 4.02 -7.79
N ILE A 70 8.24 2.69 -7.81
CA ILE A 70 8.63 1.91 -6.63
C ILE A 70 9.97 2.40 -6.10
N GLU A 71 10.94 2.69 -6.95
CA GLU A 71 12.25 3.19 -6.51
C GLU A 71 12.15 4.58 -5.86
N ARG A 72 11.32 5.49 -6.40
CA ARG A 72 11.05 6.80 -5.78
C ARG A 72 10.32 6.70 -4.44
N LEU A 73 9.42 5.72 -4.31
CA LEU A 73 8.70 5.43 -3.05
C LEU A 73 9.63 4.78 -2.02
N ALA A 74 10.40 3.77 -2.41
CA ALA A 74 11.36 3.09 -1.56
C ALA A 74 12.47 4.02 -1.06
N ARG A 75 12.87 5.03 -1.85
CA ARG A 75 13.80 6.08 -1.41
C ARG A 75 13.22 7.02 -0.35
N ARG A 76 11.89 7.14 -0.24
CA ARG A 76 11.22 8.05 0.70
C ARG A 76 10.58 7.33 1.88
N GLU A 77 10.17 6.08 1.70
CA GLU A 77 9.32 5.34 2.62
C GLU A 77 9.90 3.97 2.95
N ASN A 78 9.77 3.60 4.23
CA ASN A 78 10.33 2.35 4.72
C ASN A 78 9.37 1.21 4.41
N MET A 79 9.72 0.34 3.45
CA MET A 79 8.96 -0.87 3.18
C MET A 79 8.96 -1.78 4.42
N VAL A 80 7.81 -2.37 4.74
CA VAL A 80 7.70 -3.38 5.78
C VAL A 80 8.21 -4.69 5.18
N ASP A 81 9.30 -5.22 5.74
CA ASP A 81 9.82 -6.51 5.31
C ASP A 81 8.91 -7.65 5.81
N PRO A 82 8.30 -8.45 4.91
CA PRO A 82 7.39 -9.54 5.26
C PRO A 82 8.01 -10.63 6.10
N LYS A 83 9.35 -10.76 6.08
CA LYS A 83 10.09 -11.78 6.83
C LYS A 83 9.99 -11.58 8.34
N TYR A 84 9.84 -10.34 8.80
CA TYR A 84 9.71 -10.03 10.23
C TYR A 84 8.29 -10.25 10.76
N TYR A 85 7.30 -10.44 9.89
CA TYR A 85 5.90 -10.49 10.27
C TYR A 85 5.19 -11.68 9.62
N PRO A 86 5.02 -12.80 10.35
CA PRO A 86 4.38 -14.01 9.81
C PRO A 86 2.99 -13.79 9.21
N ARG A 87 2.23 -12.81 9.72
CA ARG A 87 0.90 -12.44 9.20
C ARG A 87 0.95 -11.94 7.76
N LEU A 88 2.06 -11.35 7.32
CA LEU A 88 2.20 -10.85 5.96
C LEU A 88 2.24 -11.97 4.93
N ARG A 89 2.64 -13.20 5.29
CA ARG A 89 2.73 -14.35 4.37
C ARG A 89 3.46 -14.02 3.06
N GLY A 90 4.51 -13.20 3.13
CA GLY A 90 5.25 -12.75 1.94
C GLY A 90 4.64 -11.58 1.18
N ALA A 91 3.58 -10.95 1.68
CA ALA A 91 2.92 -9.79 1.08
C ALA A 91 3.89 -8.60 0.88
N THR A 92 4.13 -8.22 -0.37
CA THR A 92 5.01 -7.12 -0.76
C THR A 92 4.28 -5.80 -1.02
N GLY A 93 5.03 -4.69 -1.01
CA GLY A 93 4.47 -3.35 -1.31
C GLY A 93 3.68 -2.74 -0.15
N ILE A 94 3.98 -3.16 1.07
CA ILE A 94 3.46 -2.55 2.29
C ILE A 94 4.50 -1.54 2.78
N TYR A 95 4.11 -0.29 2.92
CA TYR A 95 5.03 0.81 3.24
C TYR A 95 4.62 1.53 4.52
N LYS A 96 5.62 1.81 5.38
CA LYS A 96 5.47 2.73 6.52
C LYS A 96 5.62 4.15 6.01
N ILE A 97 4.52 4.89 6.03
CA ILE A 97 4.50 6.29 5.59
C ILE A 97 4.91 7.17 6.78
N LYS A 98 5.91 8.04 6.57
CA LYS A 98 6.23 9.09 7.53
C LYS A 98 5.09 10.12 7.53
N LEU A 99 4.61 10.54 8.70
CA LEU A 99 3.53 11.52 8.87
C LEU A 99 3.68 12.78 8.00
N ALA A 100 4.91 13.24 7.75
CA ALA A 100 5.20 14.38 6.88
C ALA A 100 4.73 14.20 5.42
N ASN A 101 4.69 12.97 4.90
CA ASN A 101 4.20 12.66 3.56
C ASN A 101 2.68 12.45 3.50
N VAL A 102 2.04 12.16 4.65
CA VAL A 102 0.57 12.01 4.75
C VAL A 102 -0.14 13.34 4.43
N GLN A 103 0.48 14.48 4.73
CA GLN A 103 -0.08 15.81 4.44
C GLN A 103 -0.12 16.17 2.94
N ASN A 104 0.74 15.58 2.10
CA ASN A 104 0.71 15.81 0.64
C ASN A 104 -0.37 14.98 -0.10
N VAL A 105 -1.19 14.21 0.62
CA VAL A 105 -2.36 13.53 0.04
C VAL A 105 -3.57 14.46 -0.03
N ARG A 106 -3.54 15.62 0.63
CA ARG A 106 -4.60 16.63 0.59
C ARG A 106 -4.23 17.73 -0.40
N VAL A 107 -4.69 17.64 -1.65
CA VAL A 107 -4.72 18.78 -2.57
C VAL A 107 -6.17 18.95 -3.01
N ARG A 108 -6.64 20.20 -2.87
CA ARG A 108 -7.94 20.72 -3.30
C ARG A 108 -8.30 20.32 -4.72
#